data_AF-A0A699ZKQ0-F1
#
_entry.id   AF-A0A699ZKQ0-F1
#
_cell.length_a   1.000
_cell.length_b   1.000
_cell.length_c   1.000
_cell.angle_alpha   90.00
_cell.angle_beta   90.00
_cell.angle_gamma   90.00
#
_symmetry.space_group_name_H-M   'P 1'
#
loop_
_entity.id
_entity.type
_entity.pdbx_description
1 polymer ?
#
loop_
_entity_poly.entity_id
_entity_poly.type
_entity_poly.pdbx_seq_one_letter_code
_entity_poly.pdbx_strand_id
1 'polypeptide(L)'
;MSKDQRGSLKQQQHGLDSQLVLSSSVMRQLFKGPVDEVCHLAVSQLMAARSEGNARPCSTVLLVGGFARNRYLQARVRAAVMGSGLAQQVVVPDVPHAAVLGGAVQYGFHPARIHGRRSLKAYGVTTCAPWIEGAPGKFPDFGTGIWMTDCYFLRFVKKGELVSKS
;
A
#
# COMPACT_ATOMS: atom_id res chain seq x y z
N MET A 1 -3.18 -17.50 29.75
CA MET A 1 -2.11 -18.54 29.78
C MET A 1 -2.31 -19.37 31.03
N SER A 2 -2.52 -20.69 30.91
CA SER A 2 -2.69 -21.58 32.07
C SER A 2 -1.35 -21.78 32.81
N LYS A 3 -1.39 -21.96 34.13
CA LYS A 3 -0.21 -22.20 34.99
C LYS A 3 0.59 -23.44 34.55
N ASP A 4 -0.08 -24.44 33.99
CA ASP A 4 0.54 -25.70 33.54
C ASP A 4 1.51 -25.53 32.37
N GLN A 5 1.22 -24.59 31.45
CA GLN A 5 2.07 -24.34 30.29
C GLN A 5 3.39 -23.65 30.68
N ARG A 6 3.40 -22.87 31.77
CA ARG A 6 4.62 -22.23 32.28
C ARG A 6 5.59 -23.24 32.90
N GLY A 7 5.08 -24.28 33.56
CA GLY A 7 5.90 -25.33 34.18
C GLY A 7 6.66 -26.17 33.16
N SER A 8 5.98 -26.57 32.08
CA SER A 8 6.59 -27.37 31.00
C SER A 8 7.64 -26.59 30.21
N LEU A 9 7.42 -25.29 29.95
CA LEU A 9 8.39 -24.45 29.24
C LEU A 9 9.65 -24.18 30.07
N LYS A 10 9.54 -24.01 31.39
CA LYS A 10 10.70 -23.86 32.28
C LYS A 10 11.58 -25.10 32.32
N GLN A 11 10.98 -26.30 32.26
CA GLN A 11 11.74 -27.56 32.18
C GLN A 11 12.48 -27.69 30.84
N GLN A 12 11.92 -27.20 29.73
CA GLN A 12 12.59 -27.20 28.43
C GLN A 12 13.69 -26.14 28.29
N GLN A 13 13.64 -25.07 29.08
CA GLN A 13 14.60 -23.96 29.03
C GLN A 13 15.87 -24.20 29.87
N HIS A 14 16.02 -25.36 30.52
CA HIS A 14 17.23 -25.78 31.26
C HIS A 14 17.88 -24.68 32.14
N GLY A 15 17.08 -23.77 32.70
CA GLY A 15 17.58 -22.68 33.57
C GLY A 15 18.38 -21.58 32.89
N LEU A 16 18.37 -21.48 31.55
CA LEU A 16 19.06 -20.42 30.81
C LEU A 16 18.09 -19.30 30.41
N ASP A 17 18.31 -18.09 30.94
CA ASP A 17 17.50 -16.89 30.67
C ASP A 17 17.67 -16.31 29.25
N SER A 18 18.49 -16.94 28.40
CA SER A 18 18.82 -16.46 27.05
C SER A 18 17.97 -17.06 25.93
N GLN A 19 17.05 -18.00 26.22
CA GLN A 19 16.24 -18.67 25.21
C GLN A 19 14.74 -18.59 25.52
N LEU A 20 13.95 -18.12 24.54
CA LEU A 20 12.50 -18.05 24.62
C LEU A 20 11.88 -19.06 23.65
N VAL A 21 11.22 -20.09 24.19
CA VAL A 21 10.46 -21.05 23.39
C VAL A 21 9.01 -20.58 23.28
N LEU A 22 8.59 -20.22 22.06
CA LEU A 22 7.22 -19.81 21.78
C LEU A 22 6.49 -20.92 21.03
N SER A 23 5.28 -21.25 21.49
CA SER A 23 4.40 -22.13 20.74
C SER A 23 3.92 -21.41 19.47
N SER A 24 3.57 -22.20 18.45
CA SER A 24 3.00 -21.66 17.21
C SER A 24 1.70 -20.88 17.43
N SER A 25 0.91 -21.20 18.47
CA SER A 25 -0.31 -20.47 18.80
C SER A 25 -0.02 -19.09 19.37
N VAL A 26 0.95 -18.98 20.28
CA VAL A 26 1.39 -17.68 20.83
C VAL A 26 1.99 -16.82 19.73
N MET A 27 2.81 -17.40 18.85
CA MET A 27 3.39 -16.67 17.73
C MET A 27 2.31 -16.13 16.77
N ARG A 28 1.26 -16.93 16.48
CA ARG A 28 0.12 -16.47 15.69
C ARG A 28 -0.66 -15.36 16.38
N GLN A 29 -0.86 -15.44 17.68
CA GLN A 29 -1.57 -14.39 18.45
C GLN A 29 -0.81 -13.06 18.40
N LEU A 30 0.52 -13.10 18.54
CA LEU A 30 1.37 -11.91 18.45
C LEU A 30 1.25 -11.20 17.10
N PHE A 31 1.20 -11.97 16.00
CA PHE A 31 1.09 -11.42 14.64
C PHE A 31 -0.36 -11.26 14.14
N LYS A 32 -1.37 -11.57 14.96
CA LYS A 32 -2.78 -11.52 14.52
C LYS A 32 -3.17 -10.10 14.08
N GLY A 33 -2.90 -9.10 14.91
CA GLY A 33 -3.24 -7.69 14.62
C GLY A 33 -2.63 -7.20 13.30
N PRO A 34 -1.30 -7.28 13.11
CA PRO A 34 -0.66 -6.89 11.86
C PRO A 34 -1.18 -7.64 10.63
N VAL A 35 -1.46 -8.95 10.76
CA VAL A 35 -2.00 -9.75 9.64
C VAL A 35 -3.43 -9.34 9.30
N ASP A 36 -4.26 -9.06 10.31
CA ASP A 36 -5.64 -8.58 10.11
C ASP A 36 -5.65 -7.23 9.40
N GLU A 37 -4.74 -6.32 9.78
CA GLU A 37 -4.59 -5.00 9.17
C GLU A 37 -4.15 -5.09 7.70
N VAL A 38 -3.19 -5.98 7.38
CA VAL A 38 -2.79 -6.25 5.99
C VAL A 38 -3.97 -6.78 5.17
N CYS A 39 -4.78 -7.68 5.73
CA CYS A 39 -5.96 -8.21 5.04
C CYS A 39 -7.00 -7.11 4.78
N HIS A 40 -7.27 -6.27 5.79
CA HIS A 40 -8.20 -5.15 5.69
C HIS A 40 -7.75 -4.15 4.61
N LEU A 41 -6.48 -3.75 4.62
CA LEU A 41 -5.91 -2.85 3.63
C LEU A 41 -5.97 -3.44 2.22
N ALA A 42 -5.62 -4.72 2.04
CA ALA A 42 -5.67 -5.36 0.74
C ALA A 42 -7.10 -5.33 0.14
N VAL A 43 -8.11 -5.67 0.93
CA VAL A 43 -9.52 -5.64 0.49
C VAL A 43 -9.98 -4.21 0.22
N SER A 44 -9.65 -3.25 1.09
CA SER A 44 -10.01 -1.84 0.93
C SER A 44 -9.45 -1.25 -0.36
N GLN A 45 -8.18 -1.54 -0.69
CA GLN A 45 -7.54 -1.07 -1.93
C GLN A 45 -8.19 -1.69 -3.18
N LEU A 46 -8.56 -2.97 -3.13
CA LEU A 46 -9.28 -3.62 -4.22
C LEU A 46 -10.68 -3.03 -4.42
N MET A 47 -11.39 -2.69 -3.34
CA MET A 47 -12.68 -1.99 -3.42
C MET A 47 -12.53 -0.61 -4.05
N ALA A 48 -11.56 0.19 -3.60
CA ALA A 48 -11.30 1.53 -4.14
C ALA A 48 -10.96 1.47 -5.64
N ALA A 49 -10.09 0.54 -6.04
CA ALA A 49 -9.74 0.34 -7.44
C ALA A 49 -10.96 -0.03 -8.32
N ARG A 50 -11.89 -0.83 -7.78
CA ARG A 50 -13.14 -1.19 -8.47
C ARG A 50 -14.07 0.01 -8.64
N SER A 51 -14.18 0.88 -7.62
CA SER A 51 -14.99 2.10 -7.70
C SER A 51 -14.43 3.16 -8.65
N GLU A 52 -13.11 3.21 -8.86
CA GLU A 52 -12.46 4.30 -9.60
C GLU A 52 -12.32 4.07 -11.10
N GLY A 53 -12.37 2.84 -11.62
CA GLY A 53 -12.03 2.66 -13.03
C GLY A 53 -12.27 1.33 -13.72
N ASN A 54 -12.82 0.31 -13.04
CA ASN A 54 -13.18 -0.95 -13.72
C ASN A 54 -14.18 -1.76 -12.90
N ALA A 55 -15.32 -2.12 -13.51
CA ALA A 55 -16.30 -3.03 -12.88
C ALA A 55 -15.78 -4.48 -12.72
N ARG A 56 -14.71 -4.83 -13.45
CA ARG A 56 -14.13 -6.18 -13.48
C ARG A 56 -13.23 -6.44 -12.27
N PRO A 57 -13.24 -7.67 -11.73
CA PRO A 57 -12.32 -8.08 -10.67
C PRO A 57 -10.85 -7.93 -11.09
N CYS A 58 -9.98 -7.65 -10.12
CA CYS A 58 -8.54 -7.68 -10.31
C CYS A 58 -8.09 -9.07 -10.79
N SER A 59 -7.31 -9.15 -11.86
CA SER A 59 -6.88 -10.44 -12.40
C SER A 59 -5.93 -11.18 -11.47
N THR A 60 -5.03 -10.50 -10.78
CA THR A 60 -4.03 -11.16 -9.93
C THR A 60 -3.51 -10.22 -8.85
N VAL A 61 -3.49 -10.72 -7.61
CA VAL A 61 -2.81 -10.09 -6.48
C VAL A 61 -1.49 -10.82 -6.23
N LEU A 62 -0.38 -10.08 -6.29
CA LEU A 62 0.95 -10.59 -6.00
C LEU A 62 1.33 -10.29 -4.56
N LEU A 63 1.55 -11.32 -3.76
CA LEU A 63 2.01 -11.19 -2.38
C LEU A 63 3.54 -11.32 -2.33
N VAL A 64 4.22 -10.18 -2.14
CA VAL A 64 5.69 -10.05 -2.16
C VAL A 64 6.23 -9.45 -0.86
N GLY A 65 7.55 -9.48 -0.69
CA GLY A 65 8.26 -9.00 0.50
C GLY A 65 8.73 -10.11 1.44
N GLY A 66 9.52 -9.76 2.45
CA GLY A 66 10.06 -10.72 3.41
C GLY A 66 8.98 -11.47 4.19
N PHE A 67 7.93 -10.77 4.58
CA PHE A 67 6.82 -11.31 5.35
C PHE A 67 5.89 -12.21 4.51
N ALA A 68 5.90 -12.08 3.18
CA ALA A 68 5.15 -12.93 2.27
C ALA A 68 5.56 -14.41 2.30
N ARG A 69 6.71 -14.76 2.88
CA ARG A 69 7.09 -16.17 3.14
C ARG A 69 6.30 -16.82 4.27
N ASN A 70 5.66 -16.03 5.12
CA ASN A 70 4.91 -16.55 6.26
C ASN A 70 3.61 -17.25 5.78
N ARG A 71 3.50 -18.55 6.05
CA ARG A 71 2.33 -19.37 5.66
C ARG A 71 1.03 -18.91 6.30
N TYR A 72 1.08 -18.40 7.54
CA TYR A 72 -0.09 -17.84 8.21
C TYR A 72 -0.58 -16.58 7.49
N LEU A 73 0.32 -15.66 7.12
CA LEU A 73 -0.03 -14.49 6.30
C LEU A 73 -0.62 -14.92 4.95
N GLN A 74 0.06 -15.83 4.22
CA GLN A 74 -0.42 -16.30 2.92
C GLN A 74 -1.84 -16.85 2.99
N ALA A 75 -2.14 -17.68 4.01
CA ALA A 75 -3.47 -18.25 4.20
C ALA A 75 -4.53 -17.18 4.50
N ARG A 76 -4.22 -16.23 5.40
CA ARG A 76 -5.14 -15.15 5.80
C ARG A 76 -5.42 -14.19 4.65
N VAL A 77 -4.40 -13.76 3.93
CA VAL A 77 -4.54 -12.87 2.76
C VAL A 77 -5.30 -13.57 1.64
N ARG A 78 -5.00 -14.84 1.34
CA ARG A 78 -5.76 -15.63 0.36
C ARG A 78 -7.23 -15.70 0.73
N ALA A 79 -7.56 -16.05 1.97
CA ALA A 79 -8.94 -16.14 2.43
C ALA A 79 -9.67 -14.78 2.32
N ALA A 80 -9.04 -13.68 2.77
CA ALA A 80 -9.65 -12.35 2.72
C ALA A 80 -9.84 -11.85 1.28
N VAL A 81 -8.81 -11.94 0.45
CA VAL A 81 -8.84 -11.43 -0.93
C VAL A 81 -9.76 -12.28 -1.81
N MET A 82 -9.63 -13.60 -1.77
CA MET A 82 -10.49 -14.49 -2.56
C MET A 82 -11.94 -14.44 -2.07
N GLY A 83 -12.16 -14.40 -0.75
CA GLY A 83 -13.49 -14.30 -0.15
C GLY A 83 -14.21 -13.00 -0.49
N SER A 84 -13.48 -11.93 -0.83
CA SER A 84 -14.08 -10.66 -1.26
C SER A 84 -14.68 -10.70 -2.67
N GLY A 85 -14.28 -11.66 -3.51
CA GLY A 85 -14.67 -11.71 -4.93
C GLY A 85 -14.11 -10.55 -5.78
N LEU A 86 -13.20 -9.75 -5.24
CA LEU A 86 -12.60 -8.59 -5.92
C LEU A 86 -11.35 -8.95 -6.72
N ALA A 87 -10.82 -10.17 -6.57
CA ALA A 87 -9.68 -10.66 -7.32
C ALA A 87 -9.89 -12.12 -7.78
N GLN A 88 -9.29 -12.48 -8.91
CA GLN A 88 -9.39 -13.84 -9.47
C GLN A 88 -8.37 -14.81 -8.87
N GLN A 89 -7.21 -14.33 -8.43
CA GLN A 89 -6.19 -15.17 -7.80
C GLN A 89 -5.21 -14.37 -6.94
N VAL A 90 -4.57 -15.07 -5.99
CA VAL A 90 -3.46 -14.56 -5.17
C VAL A 90 -2.23 -15.44 -5.41
N VAL A 91 -1.21 -14.85 -6.03
CA VAL A 91 0.04 -15.52 -6.39
C VAL A 91 1.16 -15.08 -5.44
N VAL A 92 1.90 -16.06 -4.95
CA VAL A 92 3.11 -15.84 -4.14
C VAL A 92 4.28 -16.32 -4.99
N PRO A 93 5.21 -15.44 -5.41
CA PRO A 93 6.40 -15.87 -6.16
C PRO A 93 7.28 -16.84 -5.36
N ASP A 94 8.14 -17.60 -6.04
CA ASP A 94 9.05 -18.56 -5.38
C ASP A 94 10.00 -17.89 -4.39
N VAL A 95 10.43 -16.67 -4.71
CA VAL A 95 11.34 -15.85 -3.89
C VAL A 95 10.68 -14.51 -3.55
N PRO A 96 9.66 -14.46 -2.66
CA PRO A 96 8.87 -13.25 -2.43
C PRO A 96 9.69 -12.04 -1.96
N HIS A 97 10.75 -12.30 -1.20
CA HIS A 97 11.62 -11.27 -0.64
C HIS A 97 12.49 -10.59 -1.71
N ALA A 98 12.82 -11.28 -2.80
CA ALA A 98 13.62 -10.74 -3.90
C ALA A 98 12.77 -10.30 -5.10
N ALA A 99 11.47 -10.61 -5.12
CA ALA A 99 10.59 -10.32 -6.26
C ALA A 99 10.59 -8.85 -6.69
N VAL A 100 10.65 -7.92 -5.72
CA VAL A 100 10.71 -6.47 -6.01
C VAL A 100 12.04 -6.11 -6.70
N LEU A 101 13.16 -6.62 -6.19
CA LEU A 101 14.48 -6.39 -6.80
C LEU A 101 14.55 -6.99 -8.20
N GLY A 102 14.08 -8.24 -8.38
CA GLY A 102 14.01 -8.89 -9.68
C GLY A 102 13.20 -8.08 -10.70
N GLY A 103 12.06 -7.53 -10.27
CA GLY A 103 11.26 -6.62 -11.09
C GLY A 103 12.00 -5.33 -11.46
N ALA A 104 12.75 -4.74 -10.52
CA ALA A 104 13.55 -3.53 -10.77
C ALA A 104 14.70 -3.78 -11.76
N VAL A 105 15.39 -4.91 -11.65
CA VAL A 105 16.45 -5.30 -12.60
C VAL A 105 15.86 -5.49 -13.99
N GLN A 106 14.76 -6.24 -14.11
CA GLN A 106 14.04 -6.43 -15.38
C GLN A 106 13.58 -5.10 -15.99
N TYR A 107 13.13 -4.16 -15.15
CA TYR A 107 12.78 -2.82 -15.59
C TYR A 107 13.98 -2.03 -16.12
N GLY A 108 15.14 -2.13 -15.47
CA GLY A 108 16.38 -1.48 -15.92
C GLY A 108 16.81 -1.91 -17.32
N PHE A 109 16.69 -3.21 -17.63
CA PHE A 109 16.99 -3.73 -18.97
C PHE A 109 15.91 -3.40 -20.01
N HIS A 110 14.63 -3.39 -19.62
CA HIS A 110 13.52 -3.23 -20.55
C HIS A 110 12.49 -2.19 -20.07
N PRO A 111 12.86 -0.90 -20.04
CA PRO A 111 12.00 0.14 -19.48
C PRO A 111 10.70 0.34 -20.28
N ALA A 112 10.70 0.00 -21.58
CA ALA A 112 9.55 0.08 -22.47
C ALA A 112 8.40 -0.88 -22.08
N ARG A 113 8.65 -1.89 -21.23
CA ARG A 113 7.61 -2.82 -20.77
C ARG A 113 6.60 -2.19 -19.81
N ILE A 114 6.92 -1.05 -19.18
CA ILE A 114 5.98 -0.35 -18.29
C ILE A 114 5.07 0.57 -19.09
N HIS A 115 3.77 0.29 -19.04
CA HIS A 115 2.72 1.06 -19.74
C HIS A 115 2.44 2.45 -19.15
N GLY A 116 2.84 2.73 -17.90
CA GLY A 116 2.67 4.04 -17.27
C GLY A 116 2.76 4.00 -15.74
N ARG A 117 2.75 5.16 -15.09
CA ARG A 117 2.70 5.29 -13.62
C ARG A 117 1.58 6.23 -13.24
N ARG A 118 0.89 5.96 -12.13
CA ARG A 118 -0.08 6.90 -11.58
C ARG A 118 0.58 7.80 -10.54
N SER A 119 0.28 9.10 -10.59
CA SER A 119 0.84 10.04 -9.63
C SER A 119 0.21 9.86 -8.25
N LEU A 120 1.02 9.71 -7.20
CA LEU A 120 0.53 9.60 -5.82
C LEU A 120 0.02 10.93 -5.26
N LYS A 121 0.48 12.05 -5.83
CA LYS A 121 0.16 13.41 -5.39
C LYS A 121 -0.24 14.28 -6.58
N ALA A 122 -0.94 15.37 -6.32
CA ALA A 122 -1.11 16.40 -7.33
C ALA A 122 0.18 17.21 -7.45
N TYR A 123 0.61 17.50 -8.68
CA TYR A 123 1.75 18.37 -8.97
C TYR A 123 1.26 19.61 -9.72
N GLY A 124 1.83 20.74 -9.36
CA GLY A 124 1.43 22.05 -9.84
C GLY A 124 2.35 23.13 -9.28
N VAL A 125 2.11 24.36 -9.70
CA VAL A 125 2.82 25.55 -9.22
C VAL A 125 1.83 26.55 -8.68
N THR A 126 2.27 27.34 -7.71
CA THR A 126 1.50 28.48 -7.24
C THR A 126 1.62 29.61 -8.27
N THR A 127 0.49 30.20 -8.65
CA THR A 127 0.43 31.29 -9.64
C THR A 127 -0.53 32.37 -9.19
N CYS A 128 -0.38 33.57 -9.77
CA CYS A 128 -1.40 34.61 -9.64
C CYS A 128 -2.56 34.36 -10.61
N ALA A 129 -3.79 34.54 -10.15
CA ALA A 129 -5.00 34.44 -10.97
C ALA A 129 -6.04 35.52 -10.56
N PRO A 130 -7.04 35.84 -11.41
CA PRO A 130 -8.13 36.73 -11.02
C PRO A 130 -8.82 36.24 -9.74
N TRP A 131 -9.02 37.16 -8.80
CA TRP A 131 -9.63 36.86 -7.51
C TRP A 131 -11.12 36.56 -7.67
N ILE A 132 -11.56 35.47 -7.04
CA ILE A 132 -12.98 35.09 -6.93
C ILE A 132 -13.43 35.23 -5.48
N GLU A 133 -14.73 35.51 -5.28
CA GLU A 133 -15.33 35.65 -3.96
C GLU A 133 -14.97 34.44 -3.06
N GLY A 134 -14.35 34.73 -1.90
CA GLY A 134 -13.93 33.69 -0.94
C GLY A 134 -12.51 33.14 -1.13
N ALA A 135 -11.76 33.54 -2.16
CA ALA A 135 -10.36 33.14 -2.31
C ALA A 135 -9.43 33.90 -1.33
N PRO A 136 -8.43 33.24 -0.72
CA PRO A 136 -7.44 33.92 0.13
C PRO A 136 -6.44 34.74 -0.70
N GLY A 137 -5.67 35.62 -0.05
CA GLY A 137 -4.56 36.33 -0.70
C GLY A 137 -4.98 37.38 -1.72
N LYS A 138 -6.06 38.14 -1.45
CA LYS A 138 -6.56 39.19 -2.34
C LYS A 138 -5.59 40.37 -2.41
N PHE A 139 -5.17 40.76 -3.62
CA PHE A 139 -4.38 41.98 -3.85
C PHE A 139 -4.81 42.67 -5.15
N PRO A 140 -4.66 44.00 -5.26
CA PRO A 140 -4.97 44.72 -6.49
C PRO A 140 -3.80 44.63 -7.48
N ASP A 141 -4.09 44.42 -8.76
CA ASP A 141 -3.12 44.64 -9.83
C ASP A 141 -3.18 46.10 -10.32
N PHE A 142 -2.07 46.83 -10.20
CA PHE A 142 -1.97 48.25 -10.54
C PHE A 142 -1.98 48.51 -12.06
N GLY A 143 -1.70 47.50 -12.89
CA GLY A 143 -1.72 47.63 -14.34
C GLY A 143 -3.11 47.46 -14.96
N THR A 144 -3.88 46.47 -14.48
CA THR A 144 -5.19 46.12 -15.06
C THR A 144 -6.39 46.61 -14.24
N GLY A 145 -6.19 47.00 -12.98
CA GLY A 145 -7.27 47.40 -12.06
C GLY A 145 -8.13 46.22 -11.57
N ILE A 146 -7.73 44.98 -11.87
CA ILE A 146 -8.43 43.76 -11.48
C ILE A 146 -7.87 43.27 -10.13
N TRP A 147 -8.74 42.70 -9.30
CA TRP A 147 -8.32 42.00 -8.08
C TRP A 147 -7.77 40.62 -8.42
N MET A 148 -6.61 40.29 -7.85
CA MET A 148 -5.89 39.05 -8.08
C MET A 148 -5.73 38.27 -6.76
N THR A 149 -5.45 36.97 -6.87
CA THR A 149 -5.02 36.09 -5.76
C THR A 149 -3.69 35.46 -6.11
N ASP A 150 -2.78 35.37 -5.13
CA ASP A 150 -1.47 34.71 -5.25
C ASP A 150 -1.51 33.26 -4.75
N CYS A 151 -2.68 32.79 -4.30
CA CYS A 151 -2.88 31.48 -3.69
C CYS A 151 -3.47 30.46 -4.67
N TYR A 152 -3.41 30.70 -5.99
CA TYR A 152 -3.97 29.79 -6.97
C TYR A 152 -2.98 28.65 -7.27
N PHE A 153 -3.40 27.41 -7.03
CA PHE A 153 -2.63 26.23 -7.36
C PHE A 153 -2.93 25.77 -8.80
N LEU A 154 -2.09 26.19 -9.75
CA LEU A 154 -2.15 25.73 -11.13
C LEU A 154 -1.62 24.29 -11.21
N ARG A 155 -2.54 23.36 -11.42
CA ARG A 155 -2.27 21.92 -11.36
C ARG A 155 -1.93 21.36 -12.74
N PHE A 156 -0.78 20.72 -12.87
CA PHE A 156 -0.35 19.99 -14.07
C PHE A 156 -0.73 18.52 -14.04
N VAL A 157 -0.70 17.89 -12.85
CA VAL A 157 -1.01 16.47 -12.67
C VAL A 157 -1.92 16.32 -11.47
N LYS A 158 -3.02 15.58 -11.61
CA LYS A 158 -3.93 15.21 -10.53
C LYS A 158 -3.40 13.99 -9.77
N LYS A 159 -3.78 13.89 -8.50
CA LYS A 159 -3.62 12.64 -7.75
C LYS A 159 -4.35 11.52 -8.48
N GLY A 160 -3.67 10.40 -8.71
CA GLY A 160 -4.20 9.22 -9.40
C GLY A 160 -4.13 9.29 -10.93
N GLU A 161 -3.68 10.40 -11.52
CA GLU A 161 -3.58 10.57 -12.96
C GLU A 161 -2.44 9.72 -13.54
N LEU A 162 -2.72 9.08 -14.68
CA LEU A 162 -1.74 8.27 -15.41
C LEU A 162 -0.77 9.18 -16.15
N VAL A 163 0.50 9.10 -15.78
CA VAL A 163 1.60 9.82 -16.44
C VAL A 163 2.26 8.84 -17.40
N SER A 164 2.16 9.12 -18.70
CA SER A 164 2.93 8.43 -19.73
C SER A 164 4.37 8.91 -19.70
N LYS A 165 5.31 8.03 -20.07
CA LYS A 165 6.66 8.49 -20.42
C LYS A 165 6.61 9.10 -21.81
N SER A 166 7.22 10.27 -21.96
CA SER A 166 7.64 10.85 -23.23
C SER A 166 8.86 10.12 -23.78
#